data_AF-A0A0U1MB97-F1
#
_entry.id   AF-A0A0U1MB97-F1
#
_cell.length_a   1.000
_cell.length_b   1.000
_cell.length_c   1.000
_cell.angle_alpha   90.00
_cell.angle_beta   90.00
_cell.angle_gamma   90.00
#
_symmetry.space_group_name_H-M   'P 1'
#
loop_
_entity.id
_entity.type
_entity.pdbx_description
1 polymer ?
#
loop_
_entity_poly.entity_id
_entity_poly.type
_entity_poly.pdbx_seq_one_letter_code
_entity_poly.pdbx_strand_id
1 'polypeptide(L)'
;MSFPIDVSNRMSTSERAADAEEILNLCLAECDHLEEFFTNDWSLIHSKFGQKIGLDARRISLLPTLQDEDPWEGQLRRLTGSRHLAEEEETCLAKDGYTLENATSLPNYYRQGPDFLREQGLWNDRETISKGLSQGHKLRRIERAIGFEGISLALLPAFPRFPHLALDQETRLIFLLRNENRFEKILKLGSMLSSFSRSYQNWTNYQLRQSLALNNRVQTAN
;
A
#
# COMPACT_ATOMS: atom_id res chain seq x y z
N MET A 1 35.56 -9.64 5.86
CA MET A 1 34.81 -8.56 6.54
C MET A 1 34.14 -7.74 5.45
N SER A 2 32.87 -8.04 5.16
CA SER A 2 32.09 -7.30 4.15
C SER A 2 31.38 -6.15 4.84
N PHE A 3 31.56 -4.96 4.27
CA PHE A 3 30.83 -3.76 4.67
C PHE A 3 29.36 -3.87 4.23
N PRO A 4 28.40 -3.40 5.04
CA PRO A 4 27.02 -3.29 4.60
C PRO A 4 26.96 -2.25 3.49
N ILE A 5 26.34 -2.63 2.37
CA ILE A 5 26.00 -1.71 1.28
C ILE A 5 25.02 -0.69 1.86
N ASP A 6 25.42 0.58 1.87
CA ASP A 6 24.61 1.70 2.33
C ASP A 6 23.41 1.90 1.39
N VAL A 7 22.29 1.29 1.76
CA VAL A 7 20.99 1.38 1.06
C VAL A 7 20.37 2.78 1.21
N SER A 8 20.86 3.61 2.14
CA SER A 8 20.25 4.91 2.44
C SER A 8 20.40 5.93 1.32
N ASN A 9 21.38 5.76 0.41
CA ASN A 9 21.74 6.77 -0.58
C ASN A 9 21.09 6.59 -1.97
N ARG A 10 20.20 5.60 -2.16
CA ARG A 10 19.46 5.40 -3.44
C ARG A 10 18.02 5.93 -3.44
N MET A 11 17.56 6.50 -2.32
CA MET A 11 16.21 7.07 -2.20
C MET A 11 16.19 8.59 -2.40
N SER A 12 17.04 9.14 -3.27
CA SER A 12 16.89 10.54 -3.68
C SER A 12 15.63 10.66 -4.55
N THR A 13 14.65 11.36 -3.99
CA THR A 13 13.35 11.66 -4.57
C THR A 13 13.51 12.63 -5.73
N SER A 14 13.77 12.08 -6.91
CA SER A 14 13.47 12.77 -8.16
C SER A 14 11.96 12.64 -8.41
N GLU A 15 11.26 13.76 -8.60
CA GLU A 15 9.88 13.86 -9.09
C GLU A 15 9.71 13.36 -10.55
N ARG A 16 10.55 12.41 -10.96
CA ARG A 16 10.57 11.85 -12.30
C ARG A 16 9.45 10.82 -12.41
N ALA A 17 8.74 10.84 -13.53
CA ALA A 17 7.81 9.78 -13.90
C ALA A 17 8.50 8.43 -13.76
N ALA A 18 7.87 7.50 -13.03
CA ALA A 18 8.44 6.19 -12.80
C ALA A 18 8.18 5.31 -14.03
N ASP A 19 9.26 4.74 -14.57
CA ASP A 19 9.19 3.79 -15.68
C ASP A 19 8.90 2.37 -15.17
N ALA A 20 8.07 1.64 -15.92
CA ALA A 20 7.64 0.29 -15.56
C ALA A 20 8.81 -0.70 -15.43
N GLU A 21 9.77 -0.64 -16.35
CA GLU A 21 10.92 -1.53 -16.37
C GLU A 21 11.92 -1.15 -15.28
N GLU A 22 12.10 0.15 -15.01
CA GLU A 22 12.89 0.61 -13.87
C GLU A 22 12.33 0.10 -12.53
N ILE A 23 11.01 0.15 -12.34
CA ILE A 23 10.33 -0.41 -11.16
C ILE A 23 10.62 -1.90 -11.02
N LEU A 24 10.43 -2.67 -12.08
CA LEU A 24 10.61 -4.12 -12.02
C LEU A 24 12.07 -4.51 -11.84
N ASN A 25 13.01 -3.81 -12.45
CA ASN A 25 14.44 -4.04 -12.24
C ASN A 25 14.86 -3.73 -10.79
N LEU A 26 14.30 -2.68 -10.19
CA LEU A 26 14.52 -2.38 -8.76
C LEU A 26 14.00 -3.54 -7.89
N CYS A 27 12.76 -3.98 -8.11
CA CYS A 27 12.19 -5.10 -7.35
C CYS A 27 12.97 -6.40 -7.56
N LEU A 28 13.44 -6.67 -8.79
CA LEU A 28 14.24 -7.85 -9.11
C LEU A 28 15.57 -7.85 -8.36
N ALA A 29 16.24 -6.69 -8.29
CA ALA A 29 17.51 -6.53 -7.59
C ALA A 29 17.37 -6.76 -6.07
N GLU A 30 16.20 -6.45 -5.49
CA GLU A 30 15.94 -6.58 -4.05
C GLU A 30 15.18 -7.86 -3.68
N CYS A 31 14.89 -8.75 -4.63
CA CYS A 31 14.06 -9.95 -4.38
C CYS A 31 14.63 -10.85 -3.27
N ASP A 32 15.95 -11.08 -3.24
CA ASP A 32 16.57 -11.97 -2.24
C ASP A 32 16.46 -11.37 -0.83
N HIS A 33 16.74 -10.07 -0.69
CA HIS A 33 16.62 -9.43 0.60
C HIS A 33 15.16 -9.32 1.05
N LEU A 34 14.23 -9.16 0.11
CA LEU A 34 12.80 -9.12 0.40
C LEU A 34 12.30 -10.50 0.87
N GLU A 35 12.80 -11.57 0.27
CA GLU A 35 12.54 -12.94 0.74
C GLU A 35 13.05 -13.13 2.17
N GLU A 36 14.29 -12.74 2.47
CA GLU A 36 14.85 -12.76 3.82
C GLU A 36 14.03 -11.92 4.81
N PHE A 37 13.65 -10.70 4.42
CA PHE A 37 12.81 -9.81 5.22
C PHE A 37 11.52 -10.50 5.64
N PHE A 38 10.80 -11.15 4.72
CA PHE A 38 9.55 -11.85 5.02
C PHE A 38 9.72 -13.20 5.75
N THR A 39 10.94 -13.64 6.06
CA THR A 39 11.16 -14.74 7.00
C THR A 39 10.98 -14.33 8.47
N ASN A 40 11.03 -13.02 8.77
CA ASN A 40 10.84 -12.49 10.12
C ASN A 40 9.34 -12.39 10.50
N ASP A 41 9.06 -12.37 11.80
CA ASP A 41 7.70 -12.13 12.30
C ASP A 41 7.37 -10.63 12.32
N TRP A 42 6.43 -10.23 11.46
CA TRP A 42 5.94 -8.86 11.33
C TRP A 42 4.63 -8.60 12.08
N SER A 43 4.16 -9.55 12.90
CA SER A 43 2.90 -9.44 13.65
C SER A 43 2.81 -8.19 14.55
N LEU A 44 3.95 -7.59 14.89
CA LEU A 44 4.01 -6.41 15.76
C LEU A 44 4.14 -5.07 15.03
N ILE A 45 4.18 -5.03 13.69
CA ILE A 45 4.38 -3.76 12.94
C ILE A 45 3.33 -2.74 13.38
N HIS A 46 2.04 -3.10 13.36
CA HIS A 46 0.98 -2.14 13.67
C HIS A 46 0.75 -1.99 15.17
N SER A 47 1.22 -2.93 16.00
CA SER A 47 1.13 -2.81 17.46
C SER A 47 2.13 -1.79 18.03
N LYS A 48 3.26 -1.53 17.36
CA LYS A 48 4.17 -0.41 17.70
C LYS A 48 3.47 0.96 17.59
N PHE A 49 2.36 1.03 16.84
CA PHE A 49 1.62 2.26 16.55
C PHE A 49 0.26 2.34 17.26
N GLY A 50 -0.11 1.29 17.98
CA GLY A 50 -1.27 1.30 18.85
C GLY A 50 -1.08 2.33 19.96
N GLN A 51 -2.05 3.25 20.09
CA GLN A 51 -2.27 4.14 21.25
C GLN A 51 -1.56 5.51 21.26
N LYS A 52 -1.57 6.28 20.15
CA LYS A 52 -1.67 7.75 20.31
C LYS A 52 -3.15 8.15 20.26
N ILE A 53 -3.73 8.29 21.45
CA ILE A 53 -5.12 8.75 21.65
C ILE A 53 -5.33 10.04 20.85
N GLY A 54 -6.38 10.08 20.02
CA GLY A 54 -6.77 11.26 19.23
C GLY A 54 -6.21 11.34 17.80
N LEU A 55 -5.39 10.39 17.35
CA LEU A 55 -4.94 10.30 15.96
C LEU A 55 -5.60 9.12 15.24
N ASP A 56 -6.08 9.35 14.01
CA ASP A 56 -6.65 8.29 13.16
C ASP A 56 -5.56 7.30 12.75
N ALA A 57 -5.73 6.02 13.06
CA ALA A 57 -4.75 4.98 12.78
C ALA A 57 -4.48 4.81 11.27
N ARG A 58 -5.47 5.08 10.42
CA ARG A 58 -5.31 5.06 8.95
C ARG A 58 -4.33 6.16 8.53
N ARG A 59 -4.45 7.35 9.12
CA ARG A 59 -3.49 8.44 8.91
C ARG A 59 -2.10 8.05 9.39
N ILE A 60 -1.98 7.52 10.60
CA ILE A 60 -0.68 7.12 11.16
C ILE A 60 0.00 6.10 10.25
N SER A 61 -0.74 5.12 9.70
CA SER A 61 -0.20 4.10 8.81
C SER A 61 0.44 4.67 7.53
N LEU A 62 0.08 5.88 7.11
CA LEU A 62 0.58 6.51 5.89
C LEU A 62 1.70 7.53 6.11
N LEU A 63 1.87 8.03 7.34
CA LEU A 63 2.84 9.09 7.62
C LEU A 63 4.29 8.56 7.68
N PRO A 64 5.28 9.31 7.16
CA PRO A 64 6.70 8.99 7.28
C PRO A 64 7.29 9.38 8.65
N THR A 65 6.50 9.99 9.55
CA THR A 65 6.96 10.65 10.79
C THR A 65 7.27 9.70 11.95
N LEU A 66 7.24 8.40 11.74
CA LEU A 66 7.58 7.42 12.77
C LEU A 66 9.06 7.05 12.57
N GLN A 67 9.80 6.90 13.67
CA GLN A 67 11.14 6.31 13.62
C GLN A 67 10.97 4.84 13.22
N ASP A 68 10.80 4.61 11.92
CA ASP A 68 10.81 3.27 11.34
C ASP A 68 12.24 2.73 11.59
N GLU A 69 12.39 1.71 12.43
CA GLU A 69 13.69 1.11 12.77
C GLU A 69 14.35 0.50 11.52
N ASP A 70 13.52 0.05 10.57
CA ASP A 70 13.87 -0.45 9.25
C ASP A 70 13.06 0.29 8.16
N PRO A 71 13.70 0.85 7.11
CA PRO A 71 13.01 1.43 5.96
C PRO A 71 11.94 0.54 5.31
N TRP A 72 12.11 -0.79 5.31
CA TRP A 72 11.13 -1.74 4.77
C TRP A 72 9.93 -1.94 5.70
N GLU A 73 10.14 -1.85 7.02
CA GLU A 73 9.05 -1.85 8.00
C GLU A 73 8.10 -0.67 7.71
N GLY A 74 8.68 0.53 7.54
CA GLY A 74 7.96 1.73 7.17
C GLY A 74 7.20 1.61 5.84
N GLN A 75 7.82 0.99 4.84
CA GLN A 75 7.18 0.78 3.54
C GLN A 75 6.04 -0.23 3.64
N LEU A 76 6.21 -1.34 4.36
CA LEU A 76 5.17 -2.36 4.51
C LEU A 76 3.95 -1.79 5.22
N ARG A 77 4.17 -0.97 6.25
CA ARG A 77 3.14 -0.21 6.94
C ARG A 77 2.36 0.70 5.99
N ARG A 78 3.06 1.52 5.19
CA ARG A 78 2.42 2.43 4.24
C ARG A 78 1.68 1.67 3.14
N LEU A 79 2.22 0.55 2.68
CA LEU A 79 1.59 -0.32 1.69
C LEU A 79 0.27 -0.88 2.21
N THR A 80 0.29 -1.50 3.39
CA THR A 80 -0.91 -2.11 4.00
C THR A 80 -1.96 -1.07 4.39
N GLY A 81 -1.54 0.11 4.84
CA GLY A 81 -2.43 1.25 5.09
C GLY A 81 -3.07 1.80 3.80
N SER A 82 -2.29 1.89 2.73
CA SER A 82 -2.79 2.32 1.41
C SER A 82 -3.78 1.32 0.84
N ARG A 83 -3.46 0.02 0.95
CA ARG A 83 -4.32 -1.08 0.52
C ARG A 83 -5.63 -1.11 1.32
N HIS A 84 -5.57 -0.90 2.64
CA HIS A 84 -6.75 -0.79 3.49
C HIS A 84 -7.70 0.32 3.04
N LEU A 85 -7.20 1.53 2.79
CA LEU A 85 -8.04 2.64 2.33
C LEU A 85 -8.72 2.35 0.99
N ALA A 86 -7.99 1.74 0.04
CA ALA A 86 -8.58 1.35 -1.23
C ALA A 86 -9.65 0.26 -1.06
N GLU A 87 -9.44 -0.72 -0.17
CA GLU A 87 -10.45 -1.75 0.16
C GLU A 87 -11.68 -1.15 0.85
N GLU A 88 -11.51 -0.15 1.73
CA GLU A 88 -12.63 0.57 2.36
C GLU A 88 -13.44 1.33 1.32
N GLU A 89 -12.80 2.07 0.41
CA GLU A 89 -13.51 2.78 -0.67
C GLU A 89 -14.24 1.79 -1.60
N GLU A 90 -13.58 0.71 -2.02
CA GLU A 90 -14.19 -0.35 -2.83
C GLU A 90 -15.43 -0.94 -2.13
N THR A 91 -15.35 -1.15 -0.81
CA THR A 91 -16.48 -1.65 -0.02
C THR A 91 -17.62 -0.63 0.06
N CYS A 92 -17.30 0.66 0.19
CA CYS A 92 -18.30 1.73 0.18
C CYS A 92 -19.02 1.79 -1.18
N LEU A 93 -18.27 1.75 -2.28
CA LEU A 93 -18.86 1.73 -3.63
C LEU A 93 -19.70 0.49 -3.89
N ALA A 94 -19.25 -0.69 -3.43
CA ALA A 94 -19.98 -1.93 -3.59
C ALA A 94 -21.33 -1.93 -2.85
N LYS A 95 -21.42 -1.28 -1.69
CA LYS A 95 -22.70 -1.10 -0.97
C LYS A 95 -23.71 -0.30 -1.78
N ASP A 96 -23.23 0.62 -2.60
CA ASP A 96 -24.05 1.44 -3.49
C ASP A 96 -24.28 0.77 -4.86
N GLY A 97 -23.82 -0.48 -5.05
CA GLY A 97 -23.99 -1.26 -6.28
C GLY A 97 -22.93 -1.00 -7.36
N TYR A 98 -21.83 -0.33 -7.02
CA TYR A 98 -20.81 0.09 -7.97
C TYR A 98 -19.47 -0.65 -7.81
N THR A 99 -18.74 -0.72 -8.92
CA THR A 99 -17.35 -1.22 -8.95
C THR A 99 -16.40 -0.09 -9.36
N LEU A 100 -15.13 -0.21 -8.96
CA LEU A 100 -14.09 0.74 -9.33
C LEU A 100 -13.86 0.79 -10.86
N GLU A 101 -14.15 -0.31 -11.56
CA GLU A 101 -13.98 -0.45 -13.02
C GLU A 101 -15.07 0.29 -13.80
N ASN A 102 -16.27 0.44 -13.21
CA ASN A 102 -17.38 1.20 -13.79
C ASN A 102 -17.42 2.65 -13.29
N ALA A 103 -16.43 3.06 -12.48
CA ALA A 103 -16.40 4.33 -11.77
C ALA A 103 -16.34 5.56 -12.68
N THR A 104 -15.78 5.44 -13.88
CA THR A 104 -15.67 6.54 -14.87
C THR A 104 -17.03 7.02 -15.37
N SER A 105 -18.09 6.23 -15.18
CA SER A 105 -19.47 6.60 -15.50
C SER A 105 -20.25 7.18 -14.31
N LEU A 106 -19.62 7.29 -13.14
CA LEU A 106 -20.27 7.77 -11.93
C LEU A 106 -20.42 9.29 -11.95
N PRO A 107 -21.62 9.80 -11.67
CA PRO A 107 -21.83 11.19 -11.29
C PRO A 107 -20.89 11.65 -10.17
N ASN A 108 -20.45 12.91 -10.23
CA ASN A 108 -19.51 13.53 -9.27
C ASN A 108 -19.92 13.46 -7.78
N TYR A 109 -21.15 13.06 -7.46
CA TYR A 109 -21.64 12.92 -6.08
C TYR A 109 -21.37 11.54 -5.46
N TYR A 110 -20.80 10.59 -6.21
CA TYR A 110 -20.44 9.29 -5.67
C TYR A 110 -19.12 9.37 -4.89
N ARG A 111 -19.13 8.76 -3.69
CA ARG A 111 -18.12 8.76 -2.64
C ARG A 111 -16.79 8.18 -3.11
N GLN A 112 -16.06 8.94 -3.91
CA GLN A 112 -14.78 8.56 -4.47
C GLN A 112 -13.72 9.60 -4.16
N GLY A 113 -12.50 9.11 -3.99
CA GLY A 113 -11.30 9.87 -3.70
C GLY A 113 -11.60 10.99 -2.70
N PRO A 114 -11.65 12.26 -3.14
CA PRO A 114 -11.88 13.38 -2.25
C PRO A 114 -13.11 13.30 -1.34
N ASP A 115 -14.26 12.87 -1.86
CA ASP A 115 -15.51 12.87 -1.10
C ASP A 115 -15.54 11.69 -0.11
N PHE A 116 -15.02 10.53 -0.51
CA PHE A 116 -14.75 9.41 0.40
C PHE A 116 -13.88 9.87 1.58
N LEU A 117 -12.75 10.53 1.32
CA LEU A 117 -11.85 11.00 2.38
C LEU A 117 -12.50 12.04 3.31
N ARG A 118 -13.37 12.89 2.78
CA ARG A 118 -14.12 13.87 3.60
C ARG A 118 -15.10 13.18 4.53
N GLU A 119 -15.88 12.23 4.03
CA GLU A 119 -16.84 11.47 4.84
C GLU A 119 -16.15 10.61 5.90
N GLN A 120 -14.96 10.10 5.60
CA GLN A 120 -14.14 9.33 6.56
C GLN A 120 -13.44 10.20 7.61
N GLY A 121 -13.58 11.53 7.57
CA GLY A 121 -12.92 12.46 8.48
C GLY A 121 -11.40 12.60 8.25
N LEU A 122 -10.91 12.18 7.08
CA LEU A 122 -9.48 12.12 6.73
C LEU A 122 -8.99 13.34 5.93
N TRP A 123 -9.84 14.36 5.76
CA TRP A 123 -9.55 15.51 4.90
C TRP A 123 -8.42 16.42 5.42
N ASN A 124 -8.16 16.41 6.72
CA ASN A 124 -7.16 17.29 7.35
C ASN A 124 -5.71 17.02 6.88
N ASP A 125 -5.45 15.84 6.29
CA ASP A 125 -4.15 15.45 5.72
C ASP A 125 -4.31 15.00 4.26
N ARG A 126 -5.16 15.73 3.53
CA ARG A 126 -5.59 15.38 2.17
C ARG A 126 -4.43 14.95 1.28
N GLU A 127 -3.29 15.64 1.29
CA GLU A 127 -2.18 15.33 0.39
C GLU A 127 -1.63 13.90 0.63
N THR A 128 -1.22 13.61 1.86
CA THR A 128 -0.69 12.29 2.23
C THR A 128 -1.73 11.18 2.06
N ILE A 129 -2.96 11.42 2.52
CA ILE A 129 -4.01 10.40 2.47
C ILE A 129 -4.48 10.15 1.04
N SER A 130 -4.64 11.18 0.21
CA SER A 130 -5.00 11.01 -1.20
C SER A 130 -3.91 10.27 -1.96
N LYS A 131 -2.63 10.55 -1.64
CA LYS A 131 -1.49 9.82 -2.21
C LYS A 131 -1.53 8.35 -1.82
N GLY A 132 -1.75 8.04 -0.54
CA GLY A 132 -1.91 6.67 -0.04
C GLY A 132 -3.08 5.95 -0.70
N LEU A 133 -4.25 6.58 -0.80
CA LEU A 133 -5.42 6.01 -1.48
C LEU A 133 -5.14 5.71 -2.96
N SER A 134 -4.52 6.66 -3.68
CA SER A 134 -4.11 6.47 -5.07
C SER A 134 -3.12 5.31 -5.25
N GLN A 135 -2.11 5.20 -4.38
CA GLN A 135 -1.19 4.07 -4.35
C GLN A 135 -1.93 2.74 -4.06
N GLY A 136 -2.88 2.75 -3.14
CA GLY A 136 -3.75 1.62 -2.83
C GLY A 136 -4.50 1.14 -4.06
N HIS A 137 -5.18 2.03 -4.80
CA HIS A 137 -5.88 1.64 -6.03
C HIS A 137 -4.95 1.05 -7.10
N LYS A 138 -3.74 1.60 -7.27
CA LYS A 138 -2.73 1.04 -8.18
C LYS A 138 -2.37 -0.39 -7.79
N LEU A 139 -2.09 -0.62 -6.50
CA LEU A 139 -1.82 -1.97 -5.99
C LEU A 139 -2.99 -2.92 -6.26
N ARG A 140 -4.22 -2.51 -5.95
CA ARG A 140 -5.42 -3.32 -6.16
C ARG A 140 -5.62 -3.70 -7.63
N ARG A 141 -5.37 -2.77 -8.56
CA ARG A 141 -5.43 -3.06 -10.00
C ARG A 141 -4.35 -4.03 -10.43
N ILE A 142 -3.11 -3.86 -9.96
CA ILE A 142 -2.01 -4.80 -10.23
C ILE A 142 -2.32 -6.19 -9.66
N GLU A 143 -2.77 -6.29 -8.39
CA GLU A 143 -3.17 -7.54 -7.74
C GLU A 143 -4.25 -8.28 -8.53
N ARG A 144 -5.31 -7.57 -8.95
CA ARG A 144 -6.39 -8.13 -9.78
C ARG A 144 -5.89 -8.61 -11.13
N ALA A 145 -5.04 -7.82 -11.78
CA ALA A 145 -4.49 -8.21 -13.07
C ALA A 145 -3.57 -9.43 -12.92
N ILE A 146 -2.68 -9.46 -11.94
CA ILE A 146 -1.74 -10.59 -11.78
C ILE A 146 -2.46 -11.84 -11.24
N GLY A 147 -3.53 -11.67 -10.47
CA GLY A 147 -4.38 -12.76 -9.98
C GLY A 147 -4.06 -13.21 -8.56
N PHE A 148 -3.16 -12.53 -7.86
CA PHE A 148 -2.84 -12.83 -6.46
C PHE A 148 -2.36 -11.59 -5.69
N GLU A 149 -2.71 -11.53 -4.40
CA GLU A 149 -2.48 -10.36 -3.54
C GLU A 149 -1.01 -10.19 -3.13
N GLY A 150 -0.21 -11.25 -3.09
CA GLY A 150 1.18 -11.16 -2.65
C GLY A 150 2.10 -10.41 -3.62
N ILE A 151 1.64 -10.10 -4.85
CA ILE A 151 2.41 -9.28 -5.79
C ILE A 151 2.67 -7.87 -5.24
N SER A 152 1.76 -7.31 -4.44
CA SER A 152 1.98 -6.01 -3.80
C SER A 152 3.19 -6.04 -2.87
N LEU A 153 3.37 -7.13 -2.14
CA LEU A 153 4.54 -7.33 -1.28
C LEU A 153 5.82 -7.50 -2.09
N ALA A 154 5.80 -8.25 -3.18
CA ALA A 154 6.95 -8.38 -4.08
C ALA A 154 7.36 -7.04 -4.75
N LEU A 155 6.43 -6.09 -4.85
CA LEU A 155 6.66 -4.75 -5.37
C LEU A 155 7.01 -3.71 -4.28
N LEU A 156 7.15 -4.14 -3.01
CA LEU A 156 7.42 -3.28 -1.87
C LEU A 156 8.61 -2.32 -2.10
N PRO A 157 9.78 -2.75 -2.63
CA PRO A 157 10.93 -1.86 -2.83
C PRO A 157 10.63 -0.65 -3.73
N ALA A 158 9.72 -0.82 -4.68
CA ALA A 158 9.33 0.25 -5.61
C ALA A 158 8.09 1.02 -5.14
N PHE A 159 7.44 0.62 -4.05
CA PHE A 159 6.21 1.25 -3.55
C PHE A 159 6.32 2.78 -3.39
N PRO A 160 7.44 3.36 -2.92
CA PRO A 160 7.61 4.82 -2.86
C PRO A 160 7.53 5.54 -4.21
N ARG A 161 7.76 4.83 -5.33
CA ARG A 161 7.71 5.35 -6.70
C ARG A 161 6.33 5.28 -7.34
N PHE A 162 5.40 4.51 -6.76
CA PHE A 162 4.03 4.34 -7.27
C PHE A 162 3.24 5.65 -7.43
N PRO A 163 3.42 6.69 -6.60
CA PRO A 163 2.76 7.97 -6.83
C PRO A 163 3.06 8.55 -8.22
N HIS A 164 4.27 8.31 -8.73
CA HIS A 164 4.77 8.82 -10.00
C HIS A 164 4.61 7.81 -11.16
N LEU A 165 4.01 6.64 -10.90
CA LEU A 165 3.71 5.64 -11.92
C LEU A 165 2.42 6.00 -12.65
N ALA A 166 2.52 6.45 -13.89
CA ALA A 166 1.36 6.77 -14.72
C ALA A 166 0.58 5.50 -15.14
N LEU A 167 -0.66 5.65 -15.62
CA LEU A 167 -1.54 4.51 -15.93
C LEU A 167 -1.03 3.66 -17.11
N ASP A 168 -0.41 4.29 -18.11
CA ASP A 168 0.24 3.61 -19.23
C ASP A 168 1.43 2.76 -18.74
N GLN A 169 2.20 3.30 -17.80
CA GLN A 169 3.31 2.59 -17.17
C GLN A 169 2.84 1.49 -16.22
N GLU A 170 1.73 1.68 -15.51
CA GLU A 170 1.08 0.60 -14.74
C GLU A 170 0.65 -0.56 -15.66
N THR A 171 0.03 -0.23 -16.79
CA THR A 171 -0.37 -1.23 -17.80
C THR A 171 0.85 -1.94 -18.38
N ARG A 172 1.92 -1.19 -18.67
CA ARG A 172 3.20 -1.74 -19.13
C ARG A 172 3.82 -2.65 -18.08
N LEU A 173 3.84 -2.26 -16.81
CA LEU A 173 4.35 -3.06 -15.70
C LEU A 173 3.62 -4.40 -15.61
N ILE A 174 2.29 -4.40 -15.67
CA ILE A 174 1.47 -5.61 -15.68
C ILE A 174 1.80 -6.49 -16.90
N PHE A 175 1.95 -5.88 -18.09
CA PHE A 175 2.33 -6.59 -19.29
C PHE A 175 3.70 -7.26 -19.15
N LEU A 176 4.71 -6.53 -18.66
CA LEU A 176 6.07 -7.02 -18.46
C LEU A 176 6.07 -8.21 -17.48
N LEU A 177 5.39 -8.09 -16.34
CA LEU A 177 5.27 -9.17 -15.36
C LEU A 177 4.69 -10.44 -15.98
N ARG A 178 3.63 -10.33 -16.79
CA ARG A 178 2.93 -11.48 -17.37
C ARG A 178 3.66 -12.14 -18.54
N ASN A 179 4.42 -11.37 -19.31
CA ASN A 179 4.92 -11.82 -20.62
C ASN A 179 6.45 -11.97 -20.69
N GLU A 180 7.21 -11.40 -19.75
CA GLU A 180 8.66 -11.44 -19.78
C GLU A 180 9.24 -12.35 -18.69
N ASN A 181 9.87 -13.45 -19.11
CA ASN A 181 10.47 -14.45 -18.22
C ASN A 181 11.51 -13.86 -17.24
N ARG A 182 12.16 -12.75 -17.58
CA ARG A 182 13.15 -12.11 -16.70
C ARG A 182 12.58 -11.66 -15.36
N PHE A 183 11.26 -11.43 -15.26
CA PHE A 183 10.60 -11.02 -14.03
C PHE A 183 9.90 -12.17 -13.29
N GLU A 184 10.13 -13.42 -13.70
CA GLU A 184 9.53 -14.61 -13.09
C GLU A 184 9.84 -14.72 -11.58
N LYS A 185 11.02 -14.26 -11.14
CA LYS A 185 11.40 -14.26 -9.72
C LYS A 185 10.46 -13.41 -8.87
N ILE A 186 10.04 -12.24 -9.37
CA ILE A 186 9.10 -11.35 -8.69
C ILE A 186 7.73 -12.03 -8.56
N LEU A 187 7.28 -12.69 -9.63
CA LEU A 187 6.02 -13.44 -9.61
C LEU A 187 6.06 -14.62 -8.64
N LYS A 188 7.16 -15.39 -8.60
CA LYS A 188 7.34 -16.50 -7.66
C LYS A 188 7.28 -16.02 -6.22
N LEU A 189 8.03 -14.95 -5.91
CA LEU A 189 8.02 -14.36 -4.58
C LEU A 189 6.61 -13.87 -4.21
N GLY A 190 5.94 -13.14 -5.09
CA GLY A 190 4.57 -12.68 -4.84
C GLY A 190 3.57 -13.82 -4.66
N SER A 191 3.71 -14.91 -5.40
CA SER A 191 2.89 -16.11 -5.23
C SER A 191 3.11 -16.74 -3.85
N MET A 192 4.38 -16.94 -3.45
CA MET A 192 4.74 -17.45 -2.12
C MET A 192 4.20 -16.57 -0.98
N LEU A 193 4.28 -15.26 -1.14
CA LEU A 193 3.84 -14.28 -0.14
C LEU A 193 2.32 -14.08 -0.11
N SER A 194 1.54 -14.71 -0.99
CA SER A 194 0.10 -14.42 -1.11
C SER A 194 -0.71 -14.79 0.13
N SER A 195 -0.44 -15.95 0.74
CA SER A 195 -1.10 -16.35 1.99
C SER A 195 -0.75 -15.43 3.16
N PHE A 196 0.53 -15.01 3.22
CA PHE A 196 0.98 -14.03 4.19
C PHE A 196 0.28 -12.69 3.96
N SER A 197 0.30 -12.16 2.74
CA SER A 197 -0.34 -10.89 2.35
C SER A 197 -1.80 -10.84 2.80
N ARG A 198 -2.57 -11.90 2.54
CA ARG A 198 -3.98 -11.97 2.93
C ARG A 198 -4.17 -11.97 4.44
N SER A 199 -3.47 -12.86 5.16
CA SER A 199 -3.57 -12.96 6.62
C SER A 199 -3.17 -11.64 7.29
N TYR A 200 -2.10 -11.02 6.77
CA TYR A 200 -1.54 -9.80 7.29
C TYR A 200 -2.43 -8.58 7.02
N GLN A 201 -2.99 -8.48 5.81
CA GLN A 201 -3.96 -7.43 5.49
C GLN A 201 -5.23 -7.57 6.35
N ASN A 202 -5.74 -8.79 6.54
CA ASN A 202 -6.89 -9.03 7.40
C ASN A 202 -6.64 -8.58 8.85
N TRP A 203 -5.47 -8.91 9.39
CA TRP A 203 -5.07 -8.45 10.72
C TRP A 203 -4.94 -6.93 10.78
N THR A 204 -4.31 -6.29 9.78
CA THR A 204 -4.19 -4.83 9.68
C THR A 204 -5.56 -4.16 9.64
N ASN A 205 -6.46 -4.66 8.79
CA ASN A 205 -7.84 -4.19 8.68
C ASN A 205 -8.58 -4.29 10.02
N TYR A 206 -8.38 -5.37 10.77
CA TYR A 206 -8.95 -5.54 12.10
C TYR A 206 -8.40 -4.49 13.09
N GLN A 207 -7.09 -4.29 13.15
CA GLN A 207 -6.47 -3.31 14.05
C GLN A 207 -6.93 -1.87 13.78
N LEU A 208 -6.95 -1.46 12.50
CA LEU A 208 -7.37 -0.11 12.11
C LEU A 208 -8.84 0.15 12.47
N ARG A 209 -9.73 -0.82 12.23
CA ARG A 209 -11.16 -0.71 12.60
C ARG A 209 -11.38 -0.63 14.12
N GLN A 210 -10.63 -1.42 14.90
CA GLN A 210 -10.71 -1.36 16.36
C GLN A 210 -10.27 0.00 16.90
N SER A 211 -9.20 0.59 16.34
CA SER A 211 -8.74 1.92 16.72
C SER A 211 -9.80 3.00 16.44
N LEU A 212 -10.48 2.93 15.30
CA LEU A 212 -11.59 3.84 14.97
C LEU A 212 -12.75 3.72 15.96
N ALA A 213 -13.15 2.49 16.31
CA ALA A 213 -14.22 2.24 17.27
C ALA A 213 -13.90 2.80 18.66
N LEU A 214 -12.65 2.69 19.11
CA LEU A 214 -12.19 3.26 20.38
C LEU A 214 -12.20 4.78 20.37
N ASN A 215 -11.70 5.43 19.31
CA ASN A 215 -11.71 6.89 19.19
C ASN A 215 -13.13 7.46 19.21
N ASN A 216 -14.08 6.82 18.50
CA ASN A 216 -15.49 7.25 18.49
C ASN A 216 -16.13 7.17 19.88
N ARG A 217 -15.84 6.10 20.66
CA ARG A 217 -16.35 5.95 22.03
C ARG A 217 -15.85 7.04 22.97
N VAL A 218 -14.56 7.41 22.85
CA VAL A 218 -13.95 8.47 23.67
C VAL A 218 -14.54 9.84 23.32
N GLN A 219 -14.82 10.11 22.03
CA GLN A 219 -15.44 11.37 21.60
C GLN A 219 -16.90 11.51 22.04
N THR A 220 -17.66 10.42 22.13
CA THR A 220 -19.05 10.45 22.61
C THR A 220 -19.21 10.51 24.13
N ALA A 221 -18.13 10.30 24.88
CA ALA A 221 -18.12 10.30 26.34
C ALA A 221 -17.73 11.65 26.96
N ASN A 222 -17.31 12.62 26.14
CA ASN A 222 -17.00 14.00 26.51
C ASN A 222 -18.05 14.96 25.96
#